data_AF-A0A822AR05-F1
#
_entry.id   AF-A0A822AR05-F1
#
_cell.length_a   1.000
_cell.length_b   1.000
_cell.length_c   1.000
_cell.angle_alpha   90.00
_cell.angle_beta   90.00
_cell.angle_gamma   90.00
#
_symmetry.space_group_name_H-M   'P 1'
#
loop_
_entity.id
_entity.type
_entity.pdbx_description
1 polymer ?
#
loop_
_entity_poly.entity_id
_entity_poly.type
_entity_poly.pdbx_seq_one_letter_code
_entity_poly.pdbx_strand_id
1 'polypeptide(L)'
;MFTSPTHVEIKGLHIGCLPSESLLASTFECFYDSNCIDLIRNHMFGNKNRTLALPLNDSNVFNSNYNPNTTINNIASELFIEDWSMKAHYDRYFTECTSINCFYSYTERANPFYVATTLLGLYGGLTVVLRWWSPRLVKLGRQVQIYYMRKCRNNIIPVTT
;
A
#
# COMPACT_ATOMS: atom_id res chain seq x y z
N MET A 1 28.91 -27.40 31.84
CA MET A 1 30.06 -27.22 30.93
C MET A 1 29.49 -26.83 29.58
N PHE A 2 29.33 -25.53 29.32
CA PHE A 2 28.85 -25.04 28.03
C PHE A 2 30.07 -25.02 27.09
N THR A 3 30.12 -25.97 26.17
CA THR A 3 31.14 -26.01 25.13
C THR A 3 31.01 -24.76 24.27
N SER A 4 32.09 -23.98 24.20
CA SER A 4 32.24 -22.84 23.30
C SER A 4 31.85 -23.26 21.87
N PRO A 5 30.95 -22.54 21.18
CA PRO A 5 30.68 -22.84 19.79
C PRO A 5 31.93 -22.50 18.98
N THR A 6 32.41 -23.46 18.18
CA THR A 6 33.45 -23.24 17.18
C THR A 6 33.02 -22.09 16.28
N HIS A 7 33.63 -20.92 16.46
CA HIS A 7 33.36 -19.75 15.64
C HIS A 7 33.94 -20.00 14.24
N VAL A 8 33.07 -20.06 13.24
CA VAL A 8 33.45 -20.20 11.84
C VAL A 8 33.42 -18.82 11.23
N GLU A 9 34.59 -18.32 10.84
CA GLU A 9 34.69 -17.05 10.15
C GLU A 9 34.47 -17.29 8.66
N ILE A 10 33.34 -16.80 8.14
CA ILE A 10 33.00 -16.85 6.72
C ILE A 10 33.40 -15.50 6.13
N LYS A 11 34.24 -15.54 5.09
CA LYS A 11 34.76 -14.33 4.45
C LYS A 11 33.60 -13.45 3.96
N GLY A 12 33.63 -12.19 4.34
CA GLY A 12 32.62 -11.21 3.94
C GLY A 12 31.28 -11.32 4.68
N LEU A 13 31.10 -12.26 5.61
CA LEU A 13 29.88 -12.39 6.40
C LEU A 13 30.08 -11.74 7.78
N HIS A 14 29.25 -10.76 8.09
CA HIS A 14 29.20 -10.12 9.40
C HIS A 14 28.05 -10.71 10.24
N ILE A 15 28.27 -10.76 11.56
CA ILE A 15 27.29 -11.19 12.55
C ILE A 15 27.12 -10.06 13.56
N GLY A 16 25.88 -9.71 13.85
CA GLY A 16 25.51 -8.65 14.78
C GLY A 16 24.15 -8.92 15.42
N CYS A 17 23.69 -7.98 16.24
CA CYS A 17 22.45 -8.14 17.00
C CYS A 17 21.20 -8.25 16.10
N LEU A 18 21.20 -7.55 14.97
CA LEU A 18 20.12 -7.61 13.99
C LEU A 18 20.61 -8.30 12.71
N PRO A 19 19.90 -9.34 12.23
CA PRO A 19 20.26 -10.01 10.98
C PRO A 19 20.29 -9.05 9.77
N SER A 20 19.44 -8.02 9.76
CA SER A 20 19.40 -7.00 8.69
C SER A 20 20.67 -6.15 8.63
N GLU A 21 21.10 -5.62 9.77
CA GLU A 21 22.34 -4.82 9.88
C GLU A 21 23.57 -5.68 9.53
N SER A 22 23.56 -6.92 10.01
CA SER A 22 24.60 -7.91 9.74
C SER A 22 24.68 -8.23 8.24
N LEU A 23 23.53 -8.43 7.59
CA LEU A 23 23.43 -8.69 6.17
C LEU A 23 23.89 -7.49 5.35
N LEU A 24 23.43 -6.27 5.68
CA LEU A 24 23.80 -5.04 4.95
C LEU A 24 25.30 -4.75 5.04
N ALA A 25 25.93 -5.05 6.18
CA ALA A 25 27.37 -4.95 6.35
C ALA A 25 28.16 -6.03 5.60
N SER A 26 27.53 -7.16 5.25
CA SER A 26 28.16 -8.30 4.57
C SER A 26 28.39 -8.07 3.07
N THR A 27 29.19 -8.92 2.44
CA THR A 27 29.53 -8.93 1.01
C THR A 27 29.25 -10.30 0.38
N PHE A 28 29.14 -10.38 -0.94
CA PHE A 28 28.88 -11.65 -1.65
C PHE A 28 30.14 -12.46 -2.03
N GLU A 29 31.32 -12.06 -1.56
CA GLU A 29 32.61 -12.67 -1.91
C GLU A 29 32.66 -14.20 -1.72
N CYS A 30 32.10 -14.74 -0.63
CA CYS A 30 32.09 -16.17 -0.35
C CYS A 30 31.41 -17.02 -1.44
N PHE A 31 30.47 -16.43 -2.20
CA PHE A 31 29.74 -17.16 -3.24
C PHE A 31 30.59 -17.50 -4.46
N TYR A 32 31.73 -16.84 -4.65
CA TYR A 32 32.67 -17.07 -5.74
C TYR A 32 33.86 -17.96 -5.33
N ASP A 33 34.01 -18.26 -4.03
CA ASP A 33 35.10 -19.09 -3.51
C ASP A 33 34.61 -20.51 -3.19
N SER A 34 35.16 -21.51 -3.89
CA SER A 34 34.84 -22.93 -3.66
C SER A 34 35.13 -23.37 -2.24
N ASN A 35 36.22 -22.91 -1.64
CA ASN A 35 36.62 -23.28 -0.29
C ASN A 35 35.62 -22.71 0.73
N CYS A 36 35.16 -21.48 0.50
CA CYS A 36 34.18 -20.84 1.37
C CYS A 36 32.82 -21.53 1.33
N ILE A 37 32.34 -21.90 0.13
CA ILE A 37 31.12 -22.71 -0.03
C ILE A 37 31.26 -24.09 0.62
N ASP A 38 32.43 -24.73 0.49
CA ASP A 38 32.69 -26.03 1.11
C ASP A 38 32.73 -25.95 2.65
N LEU A 39 33.27 -24.86 3.21
CA LEU A 39 33.20 -24.59 4.66
C LEU A 39 31.75 -24.49 5.14
N ILE A 40 30.91 -23.75 4.43
CA ILE A 40 29.48 -23.63 4.75
C ILE A 40 28.78 -24.99 4.66
N ARG A 41 29.06 -25.76 3.59
CA ARG A 41 28.48 -27.09 3.36
C ARG A 41 28.81 -28.03 4.52
N ASN A 42 30.08 -28.09 4.91
CA ASN A 42 30.56 -28.96 5.97
C ASN A 42 29.95 -28.59 7.32
N HIS A 43 29.81 -27.29 7.62
CA HIS A 43 29.23 -26.83 8.88
C HIS A 43 27.71 -26.98 8.97
N MET A 44 26.96 -26.76 7.88
CA MET A 44 25.49 -26.87 7.90
C MET A 44 24.97 -28.30 7.73
N PHE A 45 25.60 -29.12 6.87
CA PHE A 45 25.04 -30.41 6.46
C PHE A 45 25.90 -31.62 6.86
N GLY A 46 27.12 -31.39 7.38
CA GLY A 46 28.13 -32.43 7.56
C GLY A 46 28.57 -33.05 6.23
N ASN A 47 29.35 -34.14 6.27
CA ASN A 47 29.82 -34.90 5.08
C ASN A 47 28.68 -35.64 4.33
N LYS A 48 27.45 -35.15 4.38
CA LYS A 48 26.34 -35.70 3.59
C LYS A 48 26.38 -35.03 2.22
N ASN A 49 26.58 -35.83 1.17
CA ASN A 49 26.60 -35.40 -0.24
C ASN A 49 25.24 -34.81 -0.66
N ARG A 50 24.97 -33.56 -0.26
CA ARG A 50 23.83 -32.76 -0.71
C ARG A 50 24.36 -31.66 -1.63
N THR A 51 23.76 -31.54 -2.81
CA THR A 51 24.05 -30.51 -3.80
C THR A 51 23.45 -29.18 -3.34
N LEU A 52 24.17 -28.44 -2.51
CA LEU A 52 23.65 -27.20 -1.93
C LEU A 52 23.88 -25.98 -2.81
N ALA A 53 25.05 -25.89 -3.43
CA ALA A 53 25.42 -24.84 -4.38
C ALA A 53 26.77 -25.20 -4.98
N LEU A 54 26.94 -24.93 -6.28
CA LEU A 54 28.26 -24.78 -6.90
C LEU A 54 28.70 -23.32 -6.70
N PRO A 55 30.02 -23.05 -6.57
CA PRO A 55 30.51 -21.69 -6.58
C PRO A 55 30.07 -20.97 -7.86
N LEU A 56 29.74 -19.69 -7.74
CA LEU A 56 29.41 -18.86 -8.89
C LEU A 56 30.66 -18.74 -9.77
N ASN A 57 30.45 -18.86 -11.08
CA ASN A 57 31.54 -18.79 -12.03
C ASN A 57 32.14 -17.37 -12.07
N ASP A 58 33.47 -17.29 -12.09
CA ASP A 58 34.21 -16.03 -12.00
C ASP A 58 34.14 -15.23 -13.32
N SER A 59 33.84 -15.89 -14.44
CA SER A 59 33.70 -15.23 -15.75
C SER A 59 32.60 -14.17 -15.80
N ASN A 60 31.62 -14.24 -14.89
CA ASN A 60 30.46 -13.36 -14.83
C ASN A 60 30.78 -12.09 -14.03
N VAL A 61 31.84 -12.12 -13.20
CA VAL A 61 32.30 -10.97 -12.41
C VAL A 61 32.79 -9.85 -13.32
N PHE A 62 33.38 -10.18 -14.47
CA PHE A 62 33.84 -9.18 -15.46
C PHE A 62 32.71 -8.43 -16.17
N ASN A 63 31.49 -8.97 -16.17
CA ASN A 63 30.31 -8.35 -16.80
C ASN A 63 29.29 -7.82 -15.77
N SER A 64 29.57 -7.96 -14.47
CA SER A 64 28.73 -7.39 -13.41
C SER A 64 29.23 -5.99 -13.06
N ASN A 65 28.30 -5.10 -12.74
CA ASN A 65 28.65 -3.77 -12.25
C ASN A 65 29.10 -3.77 -10.79
N TYR A 66 28.89 -4.88 -10.07
CA TYR A 66 29.28 -5.01 -8.67
C TYR A 66 30.42 -6.01 -8.52
N ASN A 67 31.50 -5.56 -7.89
CA ASN A 67 32.58 -6.44 -7.48
C ASN A 67 32.11 -7.32 -6.30
N PRO A 68 32.45 -8.62 -6.21
CA PRO A 68 32.14 -9.48 -5.05
C PRO A 68 32.44 -8.88 -3.67
N ASN A 69 33.38 -7.93 -3.59
CA ASN A 69 33.77 -7.26 -2.35
C ASN A 69 32.91 -6.03 -2.00
N THR A 70 31.91 -5.67 -2.82
CA THR A 70 30.97 -4.60 -2.48
C THR A 70 30.03 -5.04 -1.37
N THR A 71 29.74 -4.14 -0.44
CA THR A 71 28.78 -4.40 0.64
C THR A 71 27.37 -4.49 0.09
N ILE A 72 26.57 -5.37 0.69
CA ILE A 72 25.16 -5.56 0.33
C ILE A 72 24.38 -4.26 0.54
N ASN A 73 24.75 -3.42 1.50
CA ASN A 73 24.19 -2.10 1.66
C ASN A 73 24.30 -1.22 0.41
N ASN A 74 25.48 -1.20 -0.23
CA ASN A 74 25.69 -0.38 -1.42
C ASN A 74 24.88 -0.94 -2.59
N ILE A 75 24.87 -2.26 -2.76
CA ILE A 75 24.07 -2.92 -3.81
C ILE A 75 22.57 -2.65 -3.58
N ALA A 76 22.11 -2.72 -2.33
CA ALA A 76 20.71 -2.44 -1.96
C ALA A 76 20.33 -0.97 -2.18
N SER A 77 21.24 -0.03 -1.95
CA SER A 77 21.00 1.40 -2.26
C SER A 77 20.83 1.66 -3.75
N GLU A 78 21.38 0.80 -4.60
CA GLU A 78 21.22 0.82 -6.05
C GLU A 78 20.16 -0.20 -6.54
N LEU A 79 19.34 -0.72 -5.61
CA LEU A 79 18.25 -1.65 -5.87
C LEU A 79 18.69 -2.96 -6.58
N PHE A 80 19.95 -3.38 -6.41
CA PHE A 80 20.52 -4.56 -7.08
C PHE A 80 20.47 -4.48 -8.62
N ILE A 81 20.53 -3.27 -9.18
CA ILE A 81 20.45 -3.10 -10.63
C ILE A 81 21.81 -3.37 -11.27
N GLU A 82 21.92 -4.48 -12.00
CA GLU A 82 23.14 -4.87 -12.71
C GLU A 82 23.35 -4.09 -14.00
N ASP A 83 22.29 -3.86 -14.80
CA ASP A 83 22.39 -3.09 -16.05
C ASP A 83 21.05 -2.42 -16.38
N TRP A 84 21.12 -1.21 -16.95
CA TRP A 84 19.96 -0.45 -17.39
C TRP A 84 19.67 -0.74 -18.86
N SER A 85 18.85 -1.77 -19.10
CA SER A 85 18.36 -2.05 -20.45
C SER A 85 17.29 -1.04 -20.86
N MET A 86 17.66 -0.06 -21.68
CA MET A 86 16.73 0.88 -22.31
C MET A 86 15.85 0.24 -23.40
N LYS A 87 16.05 -1.07 -23.69
CA LYS A 87 15.25 -1.86 -24.66
C LYS A 87 14.04 -2.52 -23.99
N ALA A 88 13.43 -1.88 -23.00
CA ALA A 88 12.17 -2.39 -22.48
C ALA A 88 11.06 -2.14 -23.51
N HIS A 89 10.30 -3.18 -23.85
CA HIS A 89 9.07 -3.05 -24.63
C HIS A 89 7.97 -2.45 -23.75
N TYR A 90 8.06 -1.13 -23.54
CA TYR A 90 7.09 -0.40 -22.74
C TYR A 90 5.68 -0.49 -23.30
N ASP A 91 5.51 -0.74 -24.61
CA ASP A 91 4.19 -0.95 -25.21
C ASP A 91 3.38 -2.03 -24.51
N ARG A 92 3.99 -3.20 -24.22
CA ARG A 92 3.29 -4.30 -23.53
C ARG A 92 2.97 -3.95 -22.08
N TYR A 93 3.89 -3.27 -21.41
CA TYR A 93 3.68 -2.83 -20.04
C TYR A 93 2.52 -1.82 -19.97
N PHE A 94 2.49 -0.85 -20.88
CA PHE A 94 1.41 0.12 -20.94
C PHE A 94 0.09 -0.52 -21.37
N THR A 95 0.06 -1.46 -22.33
CA THR A 95 -1.21 -2.13 -22.68
C THR A 95 -1.81 -2.91 -21.53
N GLU A 96 -0.98 -3.52 -20.67
CA GLU A 96 -1.46 -4.28 -19.50
C GLU A 96 -1.76 -3.38 -18.29
N CYS A 97 -1.01 -2.28 -18.11
CA CYS A 97 -1.12 -1.40 -16.94
C CYS A 97 -1.94 -0.13 -17.17
N THR A 98 -2.34 0.21 -18.40
CA THR A 98 -3.25 1.32 -18.63
C THR A 98 -4.64 0.92 -18.19
N SER A 99 -5.05 1.41 -17.03
CA SER A 99 -6.46 1.41 -16.67
C SER A 99 -7.24 2.22 -17.71
N ILE A 100 -8.33 1.65 -18.23
CA ILE A 100 -9.25 2.32 -19.17
C ILE A 100 -9.76 3.63 -18.57
N ASN A 101 -9.82 3.72 -17.24
CA ASN A 101 -10.29 4.89 -16.50
C ASN A 101 -9.22 5.37 -15.52
N CYS A 102 -8.90 6.66 -15.57
CA CYS A 102 -8.08 7.31 -14.57
C CYS A 102 -8.93 7.65 -13.34
N PHE A 103 -8.56 7.12 -12.18
CA PHE A 103 -9.15 7.50 -10.90
C PHE A 103 -8.17 8.37 -10.15
N TYR A 104 -8.55 9.63 -9.90
CA TYR A 104 -7.85 10.48 -8.96
C TYR A 104 -8.51 10.33 -7.58
N SER A 105 -7.71 10.19 -6.53
CA SER A 105 -8.20 10.28 -5.14
C SER A 105 -7.81 11.64 -4.58
N TYR A 106 -8.80 12.49 -4.32
CA TYR A 106 -8.57 13.72 -3.56
C TYR A 106 -8.41 13.34 -2.08
N THR A 107 -7.18 13.29 -1.60
CA THR A 107 -6.89 13.18 -0.16
C THR A 107 -6.93 14.56 0.47
N GLU A 108 -8.10 15.21 0.44
CA GLU A 108 -8.28 16.42 1.24
C GLU A 108 -8.28 16.01 2.73
N ARG A 109 -7.24 16.46 3.46
CA ARG A 109 -7.26 16.42 4.92
C ARG A 109 -8.34 17.38 5.38
N ALA A 110 -9.53 16.84 5.66
CA ALA A 110 -10.63 17.64 6.17
C ALA A 110 -10.17 18.36 7.44
N ASN A 111 -9.96 19.67 7.35
CA ASN A 111 -9.58 20.49 8.49
C ASN A 111 -10.74 20.41 9.52
N PRO A 112 -10.50 20.00 10.77
CA PRO A 112 -11.55 19.85 11.77
C PRO A 112 -12.37 21.13 11.96
N PHE A 113 -11.74 22.30 11.80
CA PHE A 113 -12.43 23.59 11.85
C PHE A 113 -13.43 23.76 10.69
N TYR A 114 -13.06 23.36 9.47
CA TYR A 114 -13.93 23.44 8.29
C TYR A 114 -15.16 22.54 8.45
N VAL A 115 -14.98 21.32 8.97
CA VAL A 115 -16.10 20.40 9.24
C VAL A 115 -17.05 20.99 10.28
N ALA A 116 -16.51 21.54 11.38
CA ALA A 116 -17.30 22.15 12.43
C ALA A 116 -18.11 23.36 11.94
N THR A 117 -17.49 24.26 11.17
CA THR A 117 -18.20 25.43 10.61
C THR A 117 -19.29 25.02 9.63
N THR A 118 -19.06 23.97 8.85
CA THR A 118 -20.05 23.46 7.88
C THR A 118 -21.27 22.87 8.60
N LEU A 119 -21.06 22.11 9.68
CA LEU A 119 -22.14 21.56 10.49
C LEU A 119 -22.97 22.65 11.18
N LEU A 120 -22.31 23.66 11.76
CA LEU A 120 -22.97 24.80 12.38
C LEU A 120 -23.79 25.61 11.36
N GLY A 121 -23.22 25.85 10.17
CA GLY A 121 -23.90 26.51 9.06
C GLY A 121 -25.13 25.75 8.58
N LEU A 122 -25.02 24.42 8.45
CA LEU A 122 -26.12 23.56 8.02
C LEU A 122 -27.24 23.53 9.06
N TYR A 123 -26.91 23.39 10.35
CA TYR A 123 -27.90 23.41 11.43
C TYR A 123 -28.61 24.76 11.53
N GLY A 124 -27.85 25.86 11.46
CA GLY A 124 -28.39 27.22 11.50
C GLY A 124 -29.28 27.52 10.30
N GLY A 125 -28.79 27.24 9.08
CA GLY A 125 -29.54 27.48 7.84
C GLY A 125 -30.83 26.67 7.78
N LEU A 126 -30.78 25.38 8.11
CA LEU A 126 -31.94 24.50 8.11
C LEU A 126 -33.02 25.01 9.07
N THR A 127 -32.63 25.43 10.28
CA THR A 127 -33.56 25.94 11.29
C THR A 127 -34.26 27.21 10.82
N VAL A 128 -33.53 28.15 10.20
CA VAL A 128 -34.10 29.41 9.69
C VAL A 128 -35.07 29.14 8.53
N VAL A 129 -34.69 28.29 7.58
CA VAL A 129 -35.54 27.93 6.44
C VAL A 129 -36.81 27.24 6.91
N LEU A 130 -36.72 26.23 7.78
CA LEU A 130 -37.91 25.55 8.31
C LEU A 130 -38.83 26.50 9.08
N ARG A 131 -38.29 27.43 9.87
CA ARG A 131 -39.11 28.41 10.60
C ARG A 131 -39.83 29.37 9.66
N TRP A 132 -39.24 29.72 8.53
CA TRP A 132 -39.86 30.57 7.52
C TRP A 132 -40.91 29.82 6.69
N TRP A 133 -40.62 28.57 6.31
CA TRP A 133 -41.46 27.76 5.44
C TRP A 133 -42.63 27.11 6.18
N SER A 134 -42.46 26.71 7.44
CA SER A 134 -43.50 26.08 8.25
C SER A 134 -44.84 26.84 8.30
N PRO A 135 -44.92 28.16 8.56
CA PRO A 135 -46.20 28.86 8.56
C PRO A 135 -46.86 28.90 7.19
N ARG A 136 -46.06 28.90 6.10
CA ARG A 136 -46.61 28.87 4.73
C ARG A 136 -47.17 27.50 4.38
N LEU A 137 -46.44 26.44 4.69
CA LEU A 137 -46.90 25.06 4.48
C LEU A 137 -48.18 24.76 5.25
N VAL A 138 -48.27 25.18 6.51
CA VAL A 138 -49.48 25.00 7.34
C VAL A 138 -50.67 25.78 6.77
N LYS A 139 -50.47 27.03 6.32
CA LYS A 139 -51.55 27.82 5.70
C LYS A 139 -52.06 27.18 4.41
N LEU A 140 -51.15 26.70 3.56
CA LEU A 140 -51.51 26.00 2.31
C LEU A 140 -52.28 24.70 2.62
N GLY A 141 -51.78 23.88 3.54
CA GLY A 141 -52.47 22.65 3.96
C GLY A 141 -53.87 22.93 4.51
N ARG A 142 -54.03 23.97 5.34
CA ARG A 142 -55.34 24.40 5.86
C ARG A 142 -56.29 24.85 4.74
N GLN A 143 -55.80 25.61 3.75
CA GLN A 143 -56.62 26.05 2.62
C GLN A 143 -57.09 24.87 1.77
N VAL A 144 -56.20 23.92 1.50
CA VAL A 144 -56.52 22.69 0.77
C VAL A 144 -57.53 21.85 1.54
N GLN A 145 -57.37 21.68 2.85
CA GLN A 145 -58.33 20.95 3.68
C GLN A 145 -59.73 21.60 3.67
N ILE A 146 -59.80 22.93 3.75
CA ILE A 146 -61.07 23.67 3.66
C ILE A 146 -61.69 23.51 2.26
N TYR A 147 -60.87 23.52 1.20
CA TYR A 147 -61.33 23.27 -0.16
C TYR A 147 -61.96 21.87 -0.31
N TYR A 148 -61.29 20.83 0.18
CA TYR A 148 -61.82 19.46 0.15
C TYR A 148 -63.10 19.32 1.01
N MET A 149 -63.13 19.88 2.22
CA MET A 149 -64.32 19.90 3.08
C MET A 149 -65.54 20.55 2.38
N ARG A 150 -65.34 21.67 1.68
CA ARG A 150 -66.41 22.34 0.91
C ARG A 150 -66.92 21.48 -0.25
N LYS A 151 -66.00 20.79 -0.94
CA LYS A 151 -66.37 19.89 -2.04
C LYS A 151 -67.17 18.68 -1.57
N CYS A 152 -66.82 18.10 -0.42
CA CYS A 152 -67.61 17.02 0.19
C CYS A 152 -69.00 17.49 0.62
N ARG A 153 -69.12 18.69 1.22
CA ARG A 153 -70.42 19.23 1.65
C ARG A 153 -71.39 19.46 0.49
N ASN A 154 -70.89 19.92 -0.66
CA ASN A 154 -71.74 20.20 -1.83
C ASN A 154 -72.19 18.93 -2.59
N ASN A 155 -71.60 17.77 -2.28
CA ASN A 155 -71.96 16.47 -2.88
C ASN A 155 -72.93 15.64 -2.02
N ILE A 156 -73.46 16.20 -0.94
CA ILE A 156 -74.49 15.53 -0.12
C ILE A 156 -75.86 15.81 -0.75
N ILE A 157 -76.41 14.82 -1.46
CA ILE A 157 -77.77 14.84 -1.99
C ILE A 157 -78.73 14.53 -0.82
N PRO A 158 -79.78 15.33 -0.57
CA PRO A 158 -80.73 15.02 0.50
C PRO A 158 -81.48 13.73 0.15
N VAL A 159 -81.50 12.78 1.09
CA VAL A 159 -82.32 11.57 0.99
C VAL A 159 -83.77 12.00 1.15
N THR A 160 -84.50 12.10 0.05
CA THR A 160 -85.95 12.27 0.07
C THR A 160 -86.59 10.92 0.40
N THR A 161 -87.17 10.83 1.59
CA THR A 161 -88.06 9.76 2.06
C THR A 161 -89.34 9.72 1.24
#